data_AF-A0A9P8HK84-F1
#
_entry.id   AF-A0A9P8HK84-F1
#
_cell.length_a   1.000
_cell.length_b   1.000
_cell.length_c   1.000
_cell.angle_alpha   90.00
_cell.angle_beta   90.00
_cell.angle_gamma   90.00
#
_symmetry.space_group_name_H-M   'P 1'
#
loop_
_entity.id
_entity.type
_entity.pdbx_description
1 polymer ?
#
loop_
_entity_poly.entity_id
_entity_poly.type
_entity_poly.pdbx_seq_one_letter_code
_entity_poly.pdbx_strand_id
1 'polypeptide(L)'
;MQVSPFARVAQASHLLGRVIKHCNDQTSTPAFMLEDMELLHQTTSSTLSLLTENSAVAGAFYLAQALCLSAQMKLSDHHSCDSFSENMPIDIETAALLRECMDRSIAKMKENCSRVVSFAQVLMKLAQDSHLVCLSPLVLHSLYRTSVALSWMANETSNEQYLIGKTICVNALQMMNTRWKAAGTYLELLIVAEREMGQETF
;
A
#
# COMPACT_ATOMS: atom_id res chain seq x y z
N MET A 1 13.16 -24.77 -11.10
CA MET A 1 13.25 -24.93 -9.64
C MET A 1 12.15 -24.08 -9.01
N GLN A 2 11.20 -24.67 -8.28
CA GLN A 2 10.08 -23.92 -7.71
C GLN A 2 10.54 -23.18 -6.44
N VAL A 3 10.43 -21.84 -6.42
CA VAL A 3 10.81 -21.02 -5.26
C VAL A 3 9.80 -21.24 -4.14
N SER A 4 10.27 -21.51 -2.92
CA SER A 4 9.39 -21.78 -1.78
C SER A 4 8.62 -20.53 -1.32
N PRO A 5 7.43 -20.67 -0.68
CA PRO A 5 6.70 -19.54 -0.10
C PRO A 5 7.52 -18.72 0.87
N PHE A 6 8.35 -19.37 1.69
CA PHE A 6 9.26 -18.69 2.61
C PHE A 6 10.27 -17.80 1.88
N ALA A 7 10.89 -18.30 0.81
CA ALA A 7 11.84 -17.51 0.02
C ALA A 7 11.16 -16.30 -0.65
N ARG A 8 9.89 -16.44 -1.09
CA ARG A 8 9.10 -15.31 -1.60
C ARG A 8 8.80 -14.26 -0.53
N VAL A 9 8.48 -14.68 0.69
CA VAL A 9 8.28 -13.77 1.83
C VAL A 9 9.58 -13.05 2.17
N ALA A 10 10.72 -13.74 2.18
CA ALA A 10 12.03 -13.12 2.42
C ALA A 10 12.36 -12.07 1.33
N GLN A 11 12.11 -12.40 0.07
CA GLN A 11 12.28 -11.48 -1.06
C GLN A 11 11.40 -10.23 -0.91
N ALA A 12 10.10 -10.41 -0.64
CA ALA A 12 9.17 -9.30 -0.46
C ALA A 12 9.51 -8.44 0.77
N SER A 13 9.96 -9.07 1.86
CA SER A 13 10.40 -8.37 3.08
C SER A 13 11.64 -7.53 2.83
N HIS A 14 12.60 -8.05 2.05
CA HIS A 14 13.79 -7.29 1.65
C HIS A 14 13.41 -6.04 0.83
N LEU A 15 12.49 -6.17 -0.12
CA LEU A 15 12.00 -5.03 -0.91
C LEU A 15 11.28 -4.00 -0.03
N LEU A 16 10.43 -4.43 0.89
CA LEU A 16 9.80 -3.54 1.87
C LEU A 16 10.86 -2.80 2.72
N GLY A 17 11.90 -3.50 3.16
CA GLY A 17 13.01 -2.89 3.89
C GLY A 17 13.76 -1.83 3.07
N ARG A 18 13.96 -2.07 1.77
CA ARG A 18 14.54 -1.06 0.86
C ARG A 18 13.65 0.17 0.71
N VAL A 19 12.33 -0.02 0.58
CA VAL A 19 11.38 1.11 0.53
C VAL A 19 11.43 1.91 1.83
N ILE A 20 11.42 1.25 3.00
CA ILE A 20 11.52 1.94 4.28
C ILE A 20 12.83 2.74 4.37
N LYS A 21 13.94 2.16 3.92
CA LYS A 21 15.23 2.87 3.87
C LYS A 21 15.16 4.10 2.97
N HIS A 22 14.60 3.96 1.77
CA HIS A 22 14.41 5.05 0.83
C HIS A 22 13.58 6.19 1.44
N CYS A 23 12.40 5.88 2.00
CA CYS A 23 11.52 6.88 2.60
C CYS A 23 12.11 7.57 3.85
N ASN A 24 13.13 6.97 4.48
CA ASN A 24 13.80 7.54 5.66
C ASN A 24 15.10 8.27 5.27
N ASP A 25 15.53 8.20 4.01
CA ASP A 25 16.73 8.89 3.55
C ASP A 25 16.42 10.35 3.23
N GLN A 26 16.99 11.26 4.03
CA GLN A 26 16.84 12.70 3.85
C GLN A 26 18.02 13.33 3.11
N THR A 27 19.01 12.53 2.71
CA THR A 27 20.28 13.02 2.15
C THR A 27 20.35 12.91 0.63
N SER A 28 19.41 12.19 0.02
CA SER A 28 19.39 11.94 -1.41
C SER A 28 18.99 13.18 -2.21
N THR A 29 19.62 13.37 -3.37
CA THR A 29 19.23 14.41 -4.33
C THR A 29 17.87 14.09 -4.96
N PRO A 30 17.06 15.09 -5.36
CA PRO A 30 15.76 14.89 -6.00
C PRO A 30 15.80 13.96 -7.24
N ALA A 31 16.82 14.08 -8.09
CA ALA A 31 16.99 13.22 -9.26
C ALA A 31 17.22 11.75 -8.86
N PHE A 32 18.14 11.49 -7.94
CA PHE A 32 18.39 10.14 -7.41
C PHE A 32 17.16 9.56 -6.70
N MET A 33 16.42 10.39 -5.95
CA MET A 33 15.18 9.96 -5.30
C MET A 33 14.14 9.48 -6.32
N LEU A 34 13.93 10.24 -7.39
CA LEU A 34 13.00 9.88 -8.46
C LEU A 34 13.40 8.57 -9.15
N GLU A 35 14.69 8.40 -9.45
CA GLU A 35 15.22 7.17 -10.06
C GLU A 35 15.06 5.95 -9.14
N ASP A 36 15.43 6.05 -7.85
CA ASP A 36 15.32 4.95 -6.90
C ASP A 36 13.85 4.62 -6.60
N MET A 37 12.97 5.62 -6.53
CA MET A 37 11.52 5.41 -6.41
C MET A 37 10.98 4.58 -7.57
N GLU A 38 11.32 4.94 -8.81
CA GLU A 38 10.87 4.20 -10.01
C GLU A 38 11.39 2.76 -10.00
N LEU A 39 12.67 2.57 -9.69
CA LEU A 39 13.29 1.25 -9.59
C LEU A 39 12.61 0.38 -8.52
N LEU A 40 12.31 0.94 -7.36
CA LEU A 40 11.62 0.24 -6.28
C LEU A 40 10.18 -0.13 -6.67
N HIS A 41 9.46 0.79 -7.32
CA HIS A 41 8.11 0.51 -7.83
C HIS A 41 8.11 -0.59 -8.89
N GLN A 42 9.04 -0.53 -9.85
CA GLN A 42 9.18 -1.53 -10.90
C GLN A 42 9.53 -2.90 -10.30
N THR A 43 10.57 -2.97 -9.46
CA THR A 43 11.04 -4.23 -8.85
C THR A 43 9.94 -4.89 -8.02
N THR A 44 9.22 -4.09 -7.23
CA THR A 44 8.13 -4.59 -6.38
C THR A 44 6.94 -5.03 -7.23
N SER A 45 6.61 -4.30 -8.31
CA SER A 45 5.54 -4.69 -9.25
C SER A 45 5.87 -6.00 -9.96
N SER A 46 7.08 -6.14 -10.50
CA SER A 46 7.52 -7.38 -11.15
C SER A 46 7.48 -8.56 -10.19
N THR A 47 7.90 -8.35 -8.94
CA THR A 47 7.80 -9.40 -7.92
C THR A 47 6.33 -9.75 -7.66
N LEU A 48 5.44 -8.76 -7.50
CA LEU A 48 4.02 -8.98 -7.28
C LEU A 48 3.37 -9.77 -8.45
N SER A 49 3.64 -9.40 -9.70
CA SER A 49 3.14 -10.13 -10.87
C SER A 49 3.55 -11.60 -10.86
N LEU A 50 4.83 -11.88 -10.56
CA LEU A 50 5.33 -13.25 -10.43
C LEU A 50 4.63 -14.04 -9.33
N LEU A 51 4.24 -13.40 -8.22
CA LEU A 51 3.53 -14.05 -7.12
C LEU A 51 2.07 -14.36 -7.46
N THR A 52 1.46 -13.56 -8.34
CA THR A 52 0.08 -13.75 -8.80
C THR A 52 0.00 -14.82 -9.89
N GLU A 53 0.92 -14.80 -10.87
CA GLU A 53 0.93 -15.73 -12.00
C GLU A 53 1.34 -17.16 -11.60
N ASN A 54 2.27 -17.32 -10.65
CA ASN A 54 2.82 -18.63 -10.28
C ASN A 54 2.03 -19.36 -9.17
N SER A 55 0.81 -18.92 -8.89
CA SER A 55 -0.04 -19.48 -7.84
C SER A 55 -0.72 -20.79 -8.28
N ALA A 56 0.00 -21.91 -8.24
CA ALA A 56 -0.60 -23.24 -8.45
C ALA A 56 -1.61 -23.63 -7.35
N VAL A 57 -1.46 -23.04 -6.15
CA VAL A 57 -2.35 -23.21 -5.00
C VAL A 57 -2.85 -21.83 -4.58
N ALA A 58 -4.16 -21.66 -4.54
CA ALA A 58 -4.80 -20.41 -4.13
C ALA A 58 -4.25 -19.94 -2.78
N GLY A 59 -3.73 -18.71 -2.74
CA GLY A 59 -3.22 -18.11 -1.51
C GLY A 59 -1.82 -18.54 -1.09
N ALA A 60 -1.11 -19.42 -1.81
CA ALA A 60 0.23 -19.88 -1.40
C ALA A 60 1.25 -18.74 -1.15
N PHE A 61 1.08 -17.61 -1.83
CA PHE A 61 1.96 -16.46 -1.73
C PHE A 61 1.28 -15.20 -1.18
N TYR A 62 0.11 -15.32 -0.54
CA TYR A 62 -0.67 -14.16 -0.07
C TYR A 62 0.18 -13.22 0.80
N LEU A 63 1.02 -13.77 1.67
CA LEU A 63 1.83 -12.99 2.59
C LEU A 63 2.91 -12.19 1.86
N ALA A 64 3.56 -12.79 0.85
CA ALA A 64 4.53 -12.09 0.02
C ALA A 64 3.86 -10.99 -0.82
N GLN A 65 2.66 -11.25 -1.34
CA GLN A 65 1.86 -10.23 -2.05
C GLN A 65 1.52 -9.06 -1.13
N ALA A 66 1.07 -9.33 0.10
CA ALA A 66 0.76 -8.30 1.09
C ALA A 66 1.97 -7.41 1.43
N LEU A 67 3.16 -8.00 1.54
CA LEU A 67 4.40 -7.25 1.78
C LEU A 67 4.77 -6.37 0.60
N CYS A 68 4.65 -6.87 -0.64
CA CYS A 68 4.86 -6.08 -1.84
C CYS A 68 3.85 -4.92 -1.93
N LEU A 69 2.56 -5.18 -1.71
CA LEU A 69 1.51 -4.16 -1.73
C LEU A 69 1.73 -3.11 -0.62
N SER A 70 2.15 -3.55 0.57
CA SER A 70 2.49 -2.64 1.67
C SER A 70 3.69 -1.74 1.33
N ALA A 71 4.70 -2.29 0.66
CA ALA A 71 5.85 -1.53 0.18
C ALA A 71 5.43 -0.49 -0.87
N GLN A 72 4.61 -0.89 -1.84
CA GLN A 72 4.11 0.01 -2.87
C GLN A 72 3.25 1.14 -2.29
N MET A 73 2.34 0.85 -1.36
CA MET A 73 1.53 1.87 -0.70
C MET A 73 2.38 2.82 0.14
N LYS A 74 3.39 2.31 0.86
CA LYS A 74 4.31 3.16 1.63
C LYS A 74 5.11 4.10 0.74
N LEU A 75 5.63 3.60 -0.39
CA LEU A 75 6.43 4.37 -1.32
C LEU A 75 5.61 5.46 -2.01
N SER A 76 4.43 5.09 -2.55
CA SER A 76 3.56 6.06 -3.22
C SER A 76 3.10 7.16 -2.27
N ASP A 77 2.66 6.81 -1.06
CA ASP A 77 2.21 7.83 -0.11
C ASP A 77 3.32 8.79 0.33
N HIS A 78 4.53 8.28 0.58
CA HIS A 78 5.65 9.12 1.04
C HIS A 78 5.91 10.30 0.09
N HIS A 79 5.75 10.07 -1.21
CA HIS A 79 5.98 11.08 -2.25
C HIS A 79 4.69 11.72 -2.77
N SER A 80 3.51 11.31 -2.30
CA SER A 80 2.21 11.91 -2.70
C SER A 80 1.85 13.14 -1.88
N CYS A 81 2.41 13.28 -0.68
CA CYS A 81 2.22 14.47 0.15
C CYS A 81 3.28 15.52 -0.15
N ASP A 82 2.90 16.78 -0.02
CA ASP A 82 3.69 17.99 -0.34
C ASP A 82 4.86 18.22 0.64
N SER A 83 5.42 17.15 1.24
CA SER A 83 6.48 17.15 2.26
C SER A 83 7.78 17.85 1.84
N PHE A 84 7.85 18.34 0.60
CA PHE A 84 8.95 19.11 0.07
C PHE A 84 8.75 20.64 0.17
N SER A 85 7.53 21.12 0.43
CA SER A 85 7.17 22.52 0.11
C SER A 85 7.34 23.53 1.24
N GLU A 86 7.57 23.14 2.49
CA GLU A 86 7.46 24.13 3.57
C GLU A 86 8.73 24.96 3.85
N ASN A 87 9.95 24.55 3.45
CA ASN A 87 11.16 25.23 3.97
C ASN A 87 12.39 25.37 3.05
N MET A 88 12.29 25.19 1.73
CA MET A 88 13.46 25.34 0.84
C MET A 88 13.20 26.34 -0.29
N PRO A 89 14.17 27.23 -0.63
CA PRO A 89 14.18 27.89 -1.92
C PRO A 89 14.47 26.83 -2.98
N ILE A 90 13.42 26.32 -3.60
CA ILE A 90 13.50 25.30 -4.64
C ILE A 90 13.72 26.02 -5.97
N ASP A 91 14.81 25.71 -6.69
CA ASP A 91 14.98 26.18 -8.07
C ASP A 91 13.94 25.53 -9.01
N ILE A 92 13.74 26.12 -10.19
CA ILE A 92 12.68 25.68 -11.12
C ILE A 92 12.86 24.20 -11.53
N GLU A 93 14.10 23.75 -11.69
CA GLU A 93 14.42 22.39 -12.13
C GLU A 93 14.08 21.36 -11.05
N THR A 94 14.45 21.64 -9.80
CA THR A 94 14.13 20.82 -8.64
C THR A 94 12.63 20.79 -8.39
N ALA A 95 11.93 21.92 -8.55
CA ALA A 95 10.47 21.98 -8.41
C ALA A 95 9.76 21.09 -9.44
N ALA A 96 10.27 21.06 -10.68
CA ALA A 96 9.75 20.19 -11.73
C ALA A 96 9.94 18.70 -11.41
N LEU A 97 11.12 18.31 -10.92
CA LEU A 97 11.40 16.92 -10.52
C LEU A 97 10.53 16.46 -9.35
N LEU A 98 10.32 17.32 -8.35
CA LEU A 98 9.45 17.01 -7.21
C LEU A 98 7.99 16.89 -7.63
N ARG A 99 7.52 17.77 -8.52
CA ARG A 99 6.19 17.68 -9.13
C ARG A 99 6.00 16.38 -9.87
N GLU A 100 6.98 16.00 -10.70
CA GLU A 100 6.97 14.74 -11.42
C GLU A 100 6.94 13.52 -10.49
N CYS A 101 7.74 13.55 -9.42
CA CYS A 101 7.73 12.51 -8.39
C CYS A 101 6.35 12.35 -7.76
N MET A 102 5.71 13.46 -7.40
CA MET A 102 4.38 13.49 -6.81
C MET A 102 3.31 12.96 -7.77
N ASP A 103 3.28 13.44 -9.00
CA ASP A 103 2.29 13.04 -10.00
C ASP A 103 2.37 11.53 -10.30
N ARG A 104 3.60 11.01 -10.45
CA ARG A 104 3.84 9.57 -10.61
C ARG A 104 3.40 8.78 -9.38
N SER A 105 3.69 9.28 -8.19
CA SER A 105 3.33 8.61 -6.93
C SER A 105 1.82 8.54 -6.72
N ILE A 106 1.09 9.60 -7.02
CA ILE A 106 -0.38 9.62 -7.00
C ILE A 106 -0.95 8.62 -8.01
N ALA A 107 -0.39 8.57 -9.23
CA ALA A 107 -0.82 7.61 -10.24
C ALA A 107 -0.59 6.15 -9.79
N LYS A 108 0.58 5.87 -9.20
CA LYS A 108 0.88 4.55 -8.61
C LYS A 108 -0.02 4.23 -7.42
N MET A 109 -0.32 5.19 -6.56
CA MET A 109 -1.26 5.00 -5.45
C MET A 109 -2.62 4.54 -5.95
N LYS A 110 -3.18 5.20 -6.98
CA LYS A 110 -4.46 4.82 -7.61
C LYS A 110 -4.43 3.38 -8.12
N GLU A 111 -3.39 3.02 -8.86
CA GLU A 111 -3.20 1.65 -9.38
C GLU A 111 -3.12 0.62 -8.23
N ASN A 112 -2.36 0.93 -7.19
CA ASN A 112 -2.16 0.05 -6.04
C ASN A 112 -3.45 -0.14 -5.24
N CYS A 113 -4.29 0.89 -5.12
CA CYS A 113 -5.58 0.78 -4.44
C CYS A 113 -6.46 -0.30 -5.09
N SER A 114 -6.57 -0.30 -6.43
CA SER A 114 -7.33 -1.35 -7.13
C SER A 114 -6.77 -2.75 -6.87
N ARG A 115 -5.43 -2.89 -6.88
CA ARG A 115 -4.77 -4.18 -6.59
C ARG A 115 -5.02 -4.65 -5.15
N VAL A 116 -4.97 -3.75 -4.18
CA VAL A 116 -5.24 -4.08 -2.78
C VAL A 116 -6.71 -4.43 -2.56
N VAL A 117 -7.65 -3.74 -3.21
CA VAL A 117 -9.08 -4.09 -3.14
C VAL A 117 -9.34 -5.51 -3.65
N SER A 118 -8.78 -5.87 -4.82
CA SER A 118 -8.87 -7.24 -5.33
C SER A 118 -8.20 -8.24 -4.39
N PHE A 119 -7.04 -7.90 -3.83
CA PHE A 119 -6.34 -8.73 -2.86
C PHE A 119 -7.16 -8.94 -1.57
N ALA A 120 -7.84 -7.90 -1.07
CA ALA A 120 -8.71 -7.98 0.10
C ALA A 120 -9.88 -8.96 -0.11
N GLN A 121 -10.47 -8.97 -1.30
CA GLN A 121 -11.50 -9.94 -1.68
C GLN A 121 -10.95 -11.38 -1.67
N VAL A 122 -9.75 -11.59 -2.19
CA VAL A 122 -9.06 -12.90 -2.13
C VAL A 122 -8.81 -13.32 -0.68
N LEU A 123 -8.32 -12.43 0.18
CA LEU A 123 -8.09 -12.72 1.59
C LEU A 123 -9.37 -13.14 2.32
N MET A 124 -10.48 -12.43 2.09
CA MET A 124 -11.77 -12.76 2.69
C MET A 124 -12.27 -14.14 2.23
N LYS A 125 -12.07 -14.50 0.96
CA LYS A 125 -12.38 -15.84 0.46
C LYS A 125 -11.51 -16.93 1.11
N LEU A 126 -10.19 -16.70 1.19
CA LEU A 126 -9.26 -17.63 1.85
C LEU A 126 -9.62 -17.85 3.33
N ALA A 127 -10.05 -16.80 4.01
CA ALA A 127 -10.50 -16.87 5.40
C ALA A 127 -11.76 -17.71 5.59
N GLN A 128 -12.69 -17.68 4.64
CA GLN A 128 -13.89 -18.53 4.65
C GLN A 128 -13.52 -20.00 4.47
N ASP A 129 -12.60 -20.29 3.54
CA ASP A 129 -12.22 -21.67 3.18
C ASP A 129 -11.33 -22.36 4.22
N SER A 130 -10.44 -21.61 4.89
CA SER A 130 -9.40 -22.17 5.78
C SER A 130 -9.54 -21.77 7.25
N HIS A 131 -10.61 -21.07 7.60
CA HIS A 131 -10.74 -20.29 8.84
C HIS A 131 -9.63 -19.22 9.01
N LEU A 132 -9.88 -18.19 9.81
CA LEU A 132 -8.94 -17.06 10.00
C LEU A 132 -7.59 -17.43 10.65
N VAL A 133 -7.42 -18.69 11.05
CA VAL A 133 -6.23 -19.18 11.78
C VAL A 133 -4.94 -18.99 10.99
N CYS A 134 -5.03 -18.94 9.66
CA CYS A 134 -3.87 -18.94 8.76
C CYS A 134 -3.46 -17.57 8.23
N LEU A 135 -4.22 -16.50 8.48
CA LEU A 135 -3.89 -15.16 7.97
C LEU A 135 -2.97 -14.40 8.93
N SER A 136 -1.88 -13.86 8.39
CA SER A 136 -0.88 -13.07 9.11
C SER A 136 -1.32 -11.61 9.32
N PRO A 137 -0.95 -10.95 10.45
CA PRO A 137 -1.23 -9.53 10.67
C PRO A 137 -0.42 -8.60 9.75
N LEU A 138 0.57 -9.12 9.01
CA LEU A 138 1.35 -8.31 8.06
C LEU A 138 0.53 -7.84 6.85
N VAL A 139 -0.69 -8.37 6.64
CA VAL A 139 -1.61 -7.88 5.60
C VAL A 139 -2.30 -6.56 5.96
N LEU A 140 -2.31 -6.19 7.25
CA LEU A 140 -3.11 -5.09 7.77
C LEU A 140 -2.65 -3.74 7.22
N HIS A 141 -1.34 -3.55 7.04
CA HIS A 141 -0.78 -2.27 6.60
C HIS A 141 -1.31 -1.88 5.21
N SER A 142 -1.21 -2.76 4.20
CA SER A 142 -1.73 -2.45 2.87
C SER A 142 -3.24 -2.16 2.86
N LEU A 143 -4.03 -2.89 3.66
CA LEU A 143 -5.47 -2.67 3.77
C LEU A 143 -5.78 -1.29 4.36
N TYR A 144 -5.16 -0.95 5.49
CA TYR A 144 -5.33 0.34 6.15
C TYR A 144 -4.95 1.50 5.23
N ARG A 145 -3.76 1.46 4.63
CA ARG A 145 -3.27 2.56 3.77
C ARG A 145 -4.14 2.75 2.53
N THR A 146 -4.65 1.66 1.99
CA THR A 146 -5.58 1.72 0.86
C THR A 146 -6.90 2.35 1.28
N SER A 147 -7.43 2.01 2.47
CA SER A 147 -8.64 2.67 2.99
C SER A 147 -8.44 4.18 3.14
N VAL A 148 -7.32 4.63 3.72
CA VAL A 148 -7.00 6.06 3.84
C VAL A 148 -6.93 6.74 2.47
N ALA A 149 -6.20 6.14 1.52
CA ALA A 149 -6.06 6.70 0.17
C ALA A 149 -7.40 6.76 -0.58
N LEU A 150 -8.24 5.74 -0.44
CA LEU A 150 -9.58 5.71 -1.03
C LEU A 150 -10.52 6.73 -0.39
N SER A 151 -10.45 6.94 0.93
CA SER A 151 -11.18 8.01 1.62
C SER A 151 -10.79 9.39 1.08
N TRP A 152 -9.49 9.65 0.94
CA TRP A 152 -8.98 10.89 0.36
C TRP A 152 -9.47 11.08 -1.10
N MET A 153 -9.33 10.07 -1.95
CA MET A 153 -9.78 10.15 -3.35
C MET A 153 -11.30 10.31 -3.49
N ALA A 154 -12.08 9.67 -2.63
CA ALA A 154 -13.52 9.84 -2.58
C ALA A 154 -13.88 11.30 -2.24
N ASN A 155 -13.17 11.91 -1.30
CA ASN A 155 -13.35 13.32 -0.94
C ASN A 155 -13.08 14.24 -2.14
N GLU A 156 -11.95 14.01 -2.81
CA GLU A 156 -11.47 14.89 -3.87
C GLU A 156 -12.33 14.83 -5.15
N THR A 157 -12.90 13.66 -5.43
CA THR A 157 -13.57 13.40 -6.72
C THR A 157 -15.07 13.15 -6.61
N SER A 158 -15.60 12.98 -5.40
CA SER A 158 -16.97 12.50 -5.16
C SER A 158 -17.31 11.19 -5.88
N ASN A 159 -16.31 10.37 -6.23
CA ASN A 159 -16.52 9.11 -6.93
C ASN A 159 -16.84 7.98 -5.93
N GLU A 160 -18.09 7.51 -5.95
CA GLU A 160 -18.59 6.44 -5.07
C GLU A 160 -17.82 5.11 -5.20
N GLN A 161 -17.17 4.84 -6.34
CA GLN A 161 -16.36 3.63 -6.50
C GLN A 161 -15.20 3.56 -5.49
N TYR A 162 -14.66 4.71 -5.08
CA TYR A 162 -13.64 4.74 -4.03
C TYR A 162 -14.22 4.37 -2.66
N LEU A 163 -15.46 4.77 -2.36
CA LEU A 163 -16.16 4.37 -1.14
C LEU A 163 -16.47 2.87 -1.11
N ILE A 164 -16.84 2.29 -2.26
CA ILE A 164 -17.02 0.85 -2.40
C ILE A 164 -15.71 0.11 -2.13
N GLY A 165 -14.62 0.55 -2.75
CA GLY A 165 -13.28 -0.03 -2.53
C GLY A 165 -12.82 0.08 -1.07
N LYS A 166 -13.05 1.24 -0.44
CA LYS A 166 -12.77 1.49 0.98
C LYS A 166 -13.53 0.50 1.84
N THR A 167 -14.83 0.34 1.60
CA THR A 167 -15.71 -0.58 2.34
C THR A 167 -15.18 -2.01 2.28
N ILE A 168 -14.70 -2.46 1.12
CA ILE A 168 -14.08 -3.79 0.97
C ILE A 168 -12.85 -3.95 1.88
N CYS A 169 -11.97 -2.95 1.91
CA CYS A 169 -10.76 -2.98 2.74
C CYS A 169 -11.10 -2.91 4.24
N VAL A 170 -12.08 -2.09 4.63
CA VAL A 170 -12.59 -1.98 6.01
C VAL A 170 -13.20 -3.31 6.46
N ASN A 171 -14.01 -3.96 5.63
CA ASN A 171 -14.58 -5.28 5.94
C ASN A 171 -13.48 -6.33 6.17
N ALA A 172 -12.42 -6.31 5.36
CA ALA A 172 -11.27 -7.18 5.56
C ALA A 172 -10.54 -6.90 6.89
N LEU A 173 -10.36 -5.62 7.27
CA LEU A 173 -9.79 -5.24 8.57
C LEU A 173 -10.69 -5.69 9.75
N GLN A 174 -12.00 -5.50 9.66
CA GLN A 174 -12.97 -5.94 10.67
C GLN A 174 -12.95 -7.45 10.85
N MET A 175 -12.93 -8.21 9.74
CA MET A 175 -12.77 -9.66 9.75
C MET A 175 -11.47 -10.06 10.48
N MET A 176 -10.35 -9.39 10.16
CA MET A 176 -9.05 -9.67 10.78
C MET A 176 -9.00 -9.30 12.28
N ASN A 177 -9.80 -8.33 12.73
CA ASN A 177 -9.87 -7.90 14.15
C ASN A 177 -10.44 -8.97 15.11
N THR A 178 -11.10 -9.99 14.56
CA THR A 178 -11.55 -11.14 15.36
C THR A 178 -10.36 -11.92 15.95
N ARG A 179 -9.19 -11.89 15.28
CA ARG A 179 -7.95 -12.54 15.72
C ARG A 179 -6.85 -11.54 16.08
N TRP A 180 -6.61 -10.55 15.22
CA TRP A 180 -5.50 -9.61 15.35
C TRP A 180 -6.00 -8.25 15.83
N LYS A 181 -5.84 -7.94 17.12
CA LYS A 181 -6.30 -6.67 17.70
C LYS A 181 -5.63 -5.43 17.12
N ALA A 182 -4.45 -5.58 16.52
CA ALA A 182 -3.83 -4.52 15.71
C ALA A 182 -4.73 -4.04 14.57
N ALA A 183 -5.61 -4.89 14.02
CA ALA A 183 -6.59 -4.48 13.01
C ALA A 183 -7.62 -3.49 13.58
N GLY A 184 -8.02 -3.67 14.85
CA GLY A 184 -8.84 -2.70 15.58
C GLY A 184 -8.15 -1.35 15.71
N THR A 185 -6.86 -1.33 16.07
CA THR A 185 -6.07 -0.10 16.10
C THR A 185 -6.00 0.59 14.73
N TYR A 186 -5.85 -0.17 13.64
CA TYR A 186 -5.88 0.41 12.28
C TYR A 186 -7.25 1.00 11.91
N LEU A 187 -8.36 0.39 12.37
CA LEU A 187 -9.70 0.94 12.17
C LEU A 187 -9.88 2.25 12.94
N GLU A 188 -9.37 2.34 14.18
CA GLU A 188 -9.38 3.58 14.97
C GLU A 188 -8.54 4.67 14.29
N LEU A 189 -7.36 4.34 13.79
CA LEU A 189 -6.51 5.28 13.05
C LEU A 189 -7.18 5.77 11.75
N LEU A 190 -7.97 4.92 11.09
CA LEU A 190 -8.71 5.32 9.89
C LEU A 190 -9.79 6.36 10.23
N ILE A 191 -10.51 6.16 11.34
CA ILE A 191 -11.50 7.13 11.83
C ILE A 191 -10.84 8.49 12.12
N VAL A 192 -9.65 8.49 12.74
CA VAL A 192 -8.91 9.72 13.01
C VAL A 192 -8.54 10.42 11.70
N ALA A 193 -7.95 9.69 10.75
CA ALA A 193 -7.56 10.24 9.46
C ALA A 193 -8.75 10.84 8.68
N GLU A 194 -9.92 10.20 8.75
CA GLU A 194 -11.14 10.68 8.06
C GLU A 194 -11.72 11.95 8.67
N ARG A 195 -11.63 12.09 10.00
CA ARG A 195 -12.01 13.33 10.67
C ARG A 195 -11.09 14.47 10.30
N GLU A 196 -9.79 14.22 10.19
CA GLU A 196 -8.81 15.21 9.71
C GLU A 196 -9.10 15.65 8.26
N MET A 197 -9.66 14.74 7.44
CA MET A 197 -10.13 15.04 6.08
C MET A 197 -11.53 15.68 6.01
N GLY A 198 -12.25 15.80 7.13
CA GLY A 198 -13.59 16.38 7.19
C GLY A 198 -14.75 15.44 6.79
N GLN A 199 -14.56 14.12 6.88
CA GLN A 199 -15.57 13.11 6.49
C GLN A 199 -16.43 12.61 7.66
N GLU A 200 -17.70 12.27 7.39
CA GLU A 200 -18.54 11.49 8.32
C GLU A 200 -18.07 10.03 8.37
N THR A 201 -17.91 9.50 9.58
CA THR A 201 -17.37 8.15 9.84
C THR A 201 -18.39 7.06 9.54
N PHE A 202 -17.93 5.91 9.07
CA PHE A 202 -18.73 4.70 8.78
C PHE A 202 -19.32 4.01 10.02
#